data_AF-A0A4Z0NHN0-F1
#
_entry.id   AF-A0A4Z0NHN0-F1
#
_cell.length_a   1.000
_cell.length_b   1.000
_cell.length_c   1.000
_cell.angle_alpha   90.00
_cell.angle_beta   90.00
_cell.angle_gamma   90.00
#
_symmetry.space_group_name_H-M   'P 1'
#
loop_
_entity.id
_entity.type
_entity.pdbx_description
1 polymer ?
#
loop_
_entity_poly.entity_id
_entity_poly.type
_entity_poly.pdbx_seq_one_letter_code
_entity_poly.pdbx_strand_id
1 'polypeptide(L)'
;MVPRPRSLTARPWTESFEPVTIKNASPVSIGEDHRHQIPRLRRIEGQIRGLQKMIETENNCIDVVYQIDAAIGALRRVQSDIIRVHLEALTQRITAQEITETERLACVDEIATLMIRVV
;
A
#
# COMPACT_ATOMS: atom_id res chain seq x y z
N MET A 1 -8.07 -9.82 -14.57
CA MET A 1 -7.88 -11.28 -14.69
C MET A 1 -6.38 -11.54 -14.72
N VAL A 2 -5.78 -11.92 -13.60
CA VAL A 2 -4.32 -12.19 -13.52
C VAL A 2 -4.06 -13.56 -14.15
N PRO A 3 -3.11 -13.71 -15.09
CA PRO A 3 -2.86 -14.99 -15.75
C PRO A 3 -2.24 -16.01 -14.77
N ARG A 4 -2.69 -17.27 -14.81
CA ARG A 4 -2.08 -18.39 -14.06
C ARG A 4 -0.85 -18.92 -14.81
N PRO A 5 0.35 -18.99 -14.21
CA PRO A 5 1.48 -19.69 -14.80
C PRO A 5 1.28 -21.20 -14.73
N ARG A 6 1.63 -21.89 -15.81
CA ARG A 6 1.29 -23.30 -16.10
C ARG A 6 2.41 -24.30 -15.76
N SER A 7 3.46 -23.91 -15.05
CA SER A 7 4.62 -24.78 -14.75
C SER A 7 5.20 -24.58 -13.33
N LEU A 8 5.68 -25.69 -12.74
CA LEU A 8 6.27 -25.80 -11.39
C LEU A 8 7.69 -25.20 -11.26
N THR A 9 8.07 -24.28 -12.16
CA THR A 9 9.29 -23.46 -12.07
C THR A 9 8.94 -22.00 -11.88
N ALA A 10 7.91 -21.74 -11.05
CA ALA A 10 7.44 -20.39 -10.78
C ALA A 10 8.58 -19.58 -10.16
N ARG A 11 9.05 -18.57 -10.89
CA ARG A 11 9.90 -17.51 -10.34
C ARG A 11 9.21 -16.98 -9.07
N PRO A 12 9.95 -16.56 -8.03
CA PRO A 12 9.35 -15.95 -6.85
C PRO A 12 8.31 -14.91 -7.31
N TRP A 13 7.09 -14.92 -6.76
CA TRP A 13 6.00 -14.05 -7.25
C TRP A 13 6.38 -12.55 -7.27
N THR A 14 7.42 -12.18 -6.51
CA THR A 14 8.10 -10.88 -6.52
C THR A 14 8.85 -10.52 -7.80
N GLU A 15 9.31 -11.49 -8.59
CA GLU A 15 10.06 -11.26 -9.85
C GLU A 15 9.17 -11.07 -11.07
N SER A 16 7.86 -11.29 -10.95
CA SER A 16 6.89 -11.17 -12.06
C SER A 16 5.99 -9.94 -11.93
N PHE A 17 6.21 -9.10 -10.92
CA PHE A 17 5.45 -7.89 -10.67
C PHE A 17 6.28 -6.66 -11.07
N GLU A 18 6.01 -6.12 -12.25
CA GLU A 18 6.38 -4.73 -12.52
C GLU A 18 5.50 -3.81 -11.65
N PRO A 19 6.06 -2.72 -11.06
CA PRO A 19 5.26 -1.80 -10.28
C PRO A 19 4.13 -1.25 -11.14
N VAL A 20 2.90 -1.39 -10.67
CA VAL A 20 1.74 -0.78 -11.32
C VAL A 20 1.90 0.74 -11.21
N THR A 21 2.33 1.38 -12.30
CA THR A 21 2.40 2.84 -12.36
C THR A 21 0.97 3.38 -12.46
N ILE A 22 0.39 3.78 -11.33
CA ILE A 22 -0.90 4.49 -11.31
C ILE A 22 -0.65 5.90 -11.86
N LYS A 23 -1.40 6.29 -12.91
CA LYS A 23 -1.27 7.59 -13.60
C LYS A 23 -1.74 8.81 -12.78
N ASN A 24 -2.04 8.62 -11.50
CA ASN A 24 -2.48 9.69 -10.61
C ASN A 24 -1.29 10.07 -9.74
N ALA A 25 -0.33 10.77 -10.34
CA ALA A 25 0.78 11.35 -9.60
C ALA A 25 0.23 12.36 -8.60
N SER A 26 0.78 12.35 -7.38
CA SER A 26 0.56 13.39 -6.39
C SER A 26 0.92 14.77 -7.00
N PRO A 27 0.04 15.77 -6.94
CA PRO A 27 0.34 17.12 -7.41
C PRO A 27 1.44 17.80 -6.56
N VAL A 28 1.68 17.33 -5.34
CA VAL A 28 2.71 17.87 -4.45
C VAL A 28 3.80 16.83 -4.19
N SER A 29 4.90 16.89 -4.95
CA SER A 29 6.06 16.06 -4.67
C SER A 29 6.76 16.52 -3.39
N ILE A 30 6.72 15.67 -2.36
CA ILE A 30 7.46 15.83 -1.10
C ILE A 30 8.37 14.61 -0.94
N GLY A 31 9.63 14.84 -0.56
CA GLY A 31 10.67 13.80 -0.46
C GLY A 31 10.49 12.90 0.76
N GLU A 32 9.42 12.11 0.78
CA GLU A 32 9.07 11.22 1.89
C GLU A 32 9.73 9.84 1.77
N ASP A 33 10.19 9.30 2.89
CA ASP A 33 10.76 7.95 2.95
C ASP A 33 9.80 6.96 3.61
N HIS A 34 9.36 5.95 2.85
CA HIS A 34 8.52 4.87 3.35
C HIS A 34 9.25 3.52 3.52
N ARG A 35 10.58 3.47 3.40
CA ARG A 35 11.38 2.23 3.50
C ARG A 35 11.15 1.45 4.79
N HIS A 36 10.82 2.14 5.89
CA HIS A 36 10.46 1.53 7.17
C HIS A 36 9.21 0.63 7.13
N GLN A 37 8.40 0.69 6.07
CA GLN A 37 7.24 -0.18 5.85
C GLN A 37 7.60 -1.51 5.19
N ILE A 38 8.79 -1.64 4.59
CA ILE A 38 9.26 -2.87 3.91
C ILE A 38 9.19 -4.10 4.82
N PRO A 39 9.60 -4.07 6.10
CA PRO A 39 9.47 -5.22 6.99
C PRO A 39 8.02 -5.67 7.23
N ARG A 40 7.04 -4.75 7.19
CA ARG A 40 5.61 -5.10 7.29
C ARG A 40 5.13 -5.78 6.01
N LEU A 41 5.53 -5.28 4.85
CA LEU A 41 5.25 -5.90 3.56
C LEU A 41 5.83 -7.31 3.46
N ARG A 42 7.07 -7.54 3.94
CA ARG A 42 7.67 -8.89 4.02
C ARG A 42 6.88 -9.85 4.90
N ARG A 43 6.28 -9.36 5.99
CA ARG A 43 5.39 -10.19 6.83
C ARG A 43 4.09 -10.54 6.10
N ILE A 44 3.50 -9.57 5.42
CA ILE A 44 2.29 -9.78 4.60
C ILE A 44 2.57 -10.79 3.49
N GLU A 45 3.71 -10.70 2.82
CA GLU A 45 4.16 -11.68 1.83
C GLU A 45 4.21 -13.12 2.40
N GLY A 46 4.66 -13.27 3.66
CA GLY A 46 4.59 -14.52 4.40
C GLY A 46 3.15 -15.02 4.63
N GLN A 47 2.23 -14.11 4.95
CA GLN A 47 0.80 -14.43 5.08
C GLN A 47 0.21 -14.90 3.75
N ILE A 48 0.53 -14.24 2.64
CA ILE A 48 0.07 -14.65 1.29
C ILE A 48 0.59 -16.04 0.92
N ARG A 49 1.86 -16.35 1.22
CA ARG A 49 2.39 -17.72 1.05
C ARG A 49 1.67 -18.74 1.93
N GLY A 50 1.36 -18.38 3.18
CA GLY A 50 0.57 -19.20 4.09
C GLY A 50 -0.81 -19.52 3.51
N LEU A 51 -1.50 -18.52 2.97
CA LEU A 51 -2.80 -18.66 2.32
C LEU A 51 -2.74 -19.61 1.11
N GLN A 52 -1.72 -19.51 0.27
CA GLN A 52 -1.53 -20.44 -0.86
C GLN A 52 -1.47 -21.89 -0.37
N LYS A 53 -0.64 -22.15 0.65
CA LYS A 53 -0.51 -23.48 1.25
C LYS A 53 -1.81 -23.96 1.90
N MET A 54 -2.56 -23.05 2.54
CA MET A 54 -3.85 -23.40 3.14
C MET A 54 -4.87 -23.88 2.11
N ILE A 55 -4.89 -23.23 0.93
CA ILE A 55 -5.77 -23.59 -0.19
C ILE A 55 -5.33 -24.92 -0.82
N GLU A 56 -4.03 -25.12 -1.02
CA GLU A 56 -3.47 -26.36 -1.58
C GLU A 56 -3.72 -27.59 -0.69
N THR A 57 -3.83 -27.38 0.63
CA THR A 57 -4.04 -28.44 1.62
C THR A 57 -5.50 -28.62 2.04
N GLU A 58 -6.46 -28.02 1.31
CA GLU A 58 -7.90 -28.14 1.56
C GLU A 58 -8.32 -27.79 3.00
N ASN A 59 -7.72 -26.75 3.60
CA ASN A 59 -8.11 -26.28 4.94
C ASN A 59 -9.54 -25.73 4.98
N ASN A 60 -10.11 -25.67 6.18
CA ASN A 60 -11.43 -25.12 6.45
C ASN A 60 -11.60 -23.72 5.83
N CYS A 61 -12.65 -23.54 5.02
CA CYS A 61 -12.93 -22.28 4.31
C CYS A 61 -13.01 -21.07 5.24
N ILE A 62 -13.53 -21.24 6.45
CA ILE A 62 -13.68 -20.16 7.45
C ILE A 62 -12.30 -19.67 7.90
N ASP A 63 -11.36 -20.58 8.14
CA ASP A 63 -10.00 -20.23 8.55
C ASP A 63 -9.25 -19.50 7.44
N VAL A 64 -9.46 -19.90 6.17
CA VAL A 64 -8.89 -19.18 5.01
C VAL A 64 -9.44 -17.76 4.95
N VAL A 65 -10.74 -17.55 5.15
CA VAL A 65 -11.36 -16.21 5.17
C VAL A 65 -10.76 -15.37 6.30
N TYR A 66 -10.63 -15.91 7.51
CA TYR A 66 -10.01 -15.17 8.62
C TYR A 66 -8.55 -14.77 8.34
N GLN A 67 -7.78 -15.64 7.68
CA GLN A 67 -6.41 -15.32 7.30
C GLN A 67 -6.33 -14.27 6.18
N ILE A 68 -7.30 -14.26 5.26
CA ILE A 68 -7.44 -13.18 4.26
C ILE A 68 -7.71 -11.86 4.97
N ASP A 69 -8.66 -11.82 5.90
CA ASP A 69 -9.00 -10.60 6.66
C ASP A 69 -7.79 -10.08 7.46
N ALA A 70 -7.00 -10.99 8.05
CA ALA A 70 -5.77 -10.64 8.74
C ALA A 70 -4.73 -10.00 7.79
N ALA A 71 -4.58 -10.52 6.57
CA ALA A 71 -3.69 -9.96 5.56
C ALA A 71 -4.18 -8.58 5.06
N ILE A 72 -5.49 -8.43 4.84
CA ILE A 72 -6.11 -7.14 4.47
C ILE A 72 -5.91 -6.12 5.60
N GLY A 73 -6.13 -6.49 6.86
CA GLY A 73 -5.91 -5.61 8.01
C GLY A 73 -4.45 -5.15 8.12
N ALA A 74 -3.50 -6.03 7.85
CA ALA A 74 -2.08 -5.69 7.81
C ALA A 74 -1.75 -4.71 6.66
N LEU A 75 -2.33 -4.92 5.47
CA LEU A 75 -2.20 -4.00 4.32
C LEU A 75 -2.80 -2.63 4.61
N ARG A 76 -4.01 -2.57 5.19
CA ARG A 76 -4.66 -1.31 5.61
C ARG A 76 -3.80 -0.52 6.58
N ARG A 77 -3.09 -1.20 7.49
CA ARG A 77 -2.14 -0.55 8.40
C ARG A 77 -0.96 0.06 7.66
N VAL A 78 -0.37 -0.65 6.70
CA VAL A 78 0.72 -0.11 5.86
C VAL A 78 0.24 1.10 5.06
N GLN A 79 -0.95 1.02 4.44
CA GLN A 79 -1.56 2.14 3.73
C GLN A 79 -1.75 3.36 4.66
N SER A 80 -2.29 3.15 5.86
CA SER A 80 -2.52 4.21 6.83
C SER A 80 -1.22 4.86 7.29
N ASP A 81 -0.17 4.06 7.55
CA ASP A 81 1.15 4.58 7.94
C ASP A 81 1.78 5.43 6.82
N ILE A 82 1.67 5.01 5.56
CA ILE A 82 2.17 5.77 4.40
C ILE A 82 1.43 7.11 4.29
N ILE A 83 0.10 7.08 4.37
CA ILE A 83 -0.72 8.30 4.28
C ILE A 83 -0.43 9.23 5.45
N ARG A 84 -0.21 8.70 6.65
CA ARG A 84 0.16 9.51 7.82
C ARG A 84 1.45 10.29 7.59
N VAL A 85 2.50 9.63 7.10
CA VAL A 85 3.78 10.30 6.78
C VAL A 85 3.56 11.40 5.75
N HIS A 86 2.74 11.15 4.74
CA HIS A 86 2.43 12.14 3.71
C HIS A 86 1.63 13.34 4.24
N LEU A 87 0.62 13.09 5.08
CA LEU A 87 -0.15 14.15 5.74
C LEU A 87 0.72 15.00 6.66
N GLU A 88 1.65 14.40 7.40
CA GLU A 88 2.61 15.12 8.24
C GLU A 88 3.47 16.06 7.40
N ALA A 89 3.97 15.59 6.26
CA ALA A 89 4.82 16.40 5.38
C ALA A 89 4.03 17.52 4.67
N LEU A 90 2.80 17.24 4.22
CA LEU A 90 1.89 18.27 3.68
C LEU A 90 1.58 19.34 4.71
N THR A 91 1.33 18.95 5.97
CA THR A 91 1.06 19.89 7.05
C THR A 91 2.28 20.78 7.32
N GLN A 92 3.48 20.20 7.38
CA GLN A 92 4.72 20.95 7.54
C GLN A 92 4.90 21.97 6.40
N ARG A 93 4.65 21.55 5.15
CA ARG A 93 4.72 22.42 3.98
C ARG A 93 3.70 23.57 4.04
N ILE A 94 2.46 23.29 4.44
CA ILE A 94 1.39 24.31 4.60
C ILE A 94 1.78 25.37 5.63
N THR A 95 2.42 24.96 6.73
CA THR A 95 2.82 25.87 7.82
C THR A 95 4.10 26.66 7.53
N ALA A 96 4.85 26.30 6.47
CA ALA A 96 6.05 27.03 6.08
C ALA A 96 5.68 28.46 5.62
N GLN A 97 6.55 29.43 5.94
CA GLN A 97 6.30 30.84 5.60
C GLN A 97 6.52 31.15 4.10
N GLU A 98 7.24 30.30 3.37
CA GLU A 98 7.71 30.54 2.01
C GLU A 98 6.89 29.78 0.94
N ILE A 99 5.59 29.61 1.14
CA ILE A 99 4.71 28.99 0.12
C ILE A 99 3.70 29.98 -0.44
N THR A 100 3.43 29.86 -1.74
CA THR A 100 2.37 30.62 -2.40
C THR A 100 0.98 30.11 -1.98
N GLU A 101 -0.03 30.98 -2.08
CA GLU A 101 -1.41 30.58 -1.81
C GLU A 101 -1.87 29.43 -2.74
N THR A 102 -1.40 29.42 -3.99
CA THR A 102 -1.64 28.34 -4.95
C THR A 102 -1.08 26.99 -4.49
N GLU A 103 0.13 26.97 -3.93
CA GLU A 103 0.73 25.74 -3.38
C GLU A 103 0.02 25.28 -2.12
N ARG A 104 -0.43 26.22 -1.28
CA ARG A 104 -1.23 25.93 -0.09
C ARG A 104 -2.54 25.24 -0.48
N LEU A 105 -3.25 25.78 -1.46
CA LEU A 105 -4.50 25.20 -1.98
C LEU A 105 -4.27 23.80 -2.57
N ALA A 106 -3.17 23.59 -3.32
CA ALA A 106 -2.83 22.27 -3.85
C ALA A 106 -2.57 21.24 -2.73
N CYS A 107 -1.89 21.63 -1.65
CA CYS A 107 -1.70 20.75 -0.50
C CYS A 107 -3.03 20.38 0.17
N VAL A 108 -3.96 21.33 0.30
CA VAL A 108 -5.28 21.08 0.89
C VAL A 108 -6.13 20.14 0.02
N ASP A 109 -6.11 20.34 -1.31
CA ASP A 109 -6.81 19.45 -2.25
C ASP A 109 -6.27 18.02 -2.20
N GLU A 110 -4.96 17.87 -2.04
CA GLU A 110 -4.33 16.57 -1.86
C GLU A 110 -4.75 15.90 -0.54
N ILE A 111 -4.78 16.64 0.58
CA ILE A 111 -5.30 16.13 1.86
C ILE A 111 -6.74 15.63 1.68
N ALA A 112 -7.60 16.40 1.02
CA ALA A 112 -8.99 16.01 0.75
C ALA A 112 -9.07 14.72 -0.09
N THR A 113 -8.21 14.60 -1.11
CA THR A 113 -8.11 13.41 -1.97
C THR A 113 -7.65 12.18 -1.18
N LEU A 114 -6.69 12.33 -0.26
CA LEU A 114 -6.19 11.24 0.58
C LEU A 114 -7.27 10.74 1.54
N MET A 115 -8.06 11.64 2.12
CA MET A 115 -9.15 11.28 3.04
C MET A 115 -10.20 10.38 2.36
N ILE A 116 -10.50 10.60 1.08
CA ILE A 116 -11.43 9.77 0.31
C ILE A 116 -10.90 8.34 0.10
N ARG A 117 -9.57 8.13 0.08
CA ARG A 117 -8.94 6.82 -0.17
C ARG A 117 -8.81 5.93 1.07
N VAL A 118 -9.01 6.49 2.27
CA VAL A 118 -8.84 5.79 3.55
C VAL A 118 -10.15 5.23 4.10
N VAL A 119 -11.28 5.80 3.68
CA VAL A 119 -12.65 5.37 4.02
C VAL A 119 -13.10 4.27 3.07
#